data_AF-A0A3M1IGL8-F1
#
_entry.id   AF-A0A3M1IGL8-F1
#
_cell.length_a   1.000
_cell.length_b   1.000
_cell.length_c   1.000
_cell.angle_alpha   90.00
_cell.angle_beta   90.00
_cell.angle_gamma   90.00
#
_symmetry.space_group_name_H-M   'P 1'
#
loop_
_entity.id
_entity.type
_entity.pdbx_description
1 polymer ?
#
loop_
_entity_poly.entity_id
_entity_poly.type
_entity_poly.pdbx_seq_one_letter_code
_entity_poly.pdbx_strand_id
1 'polypeptide(L)'
;MPKNEFDFDDPMELNGMAFVTTEDTTEAMAECFIEEYLRLGYTAEQVLALFRDPFYLGVHMVLQNRGEPFVRETINRVFAMWGRPGLSESPGTTASQS
;
A
#
# COMPACT_ATOMS: atom_id res chain seq x y z
N MET A 1 21.11 27.45 17.18
CA MET A 1 19.72 27.20 17.61
C MET A 1 19.57 25.70 17.83
N PRO A 2 19.11 25.24 19.00
CA PRO A 2 18.73 23.85 19.18
C PRO A 2 17.56 23.56 18.23
N LYS A 3 17.64 22.53 17.38
CA LYS A 3 16.64 22.22 16.33
C LYS A 3 15.33 21.62 16.88
N ASN A 4 15.03 21.81 18.17
CA ASN A 4 13.98 21.07 18.88
C ASN A 4 12.92 22.00 19.51
N GLU A 5 13.00 23.32 19.28
CA GLU A 5 11.93 24.24 19.67
C GLU A 5 10.98 24.41 18.49
N PHE A 6 9.70 24.15 18.74
CA PHE A 6 8.62 24.41 17.79
C PHE A 6 8.44 25.92 17.66
N ASP A 7 8.61 26.46 16.45
CA ASP A 7 8.44 27.88 16.14
C ASP A 7 7.20 28.07 15.24
N PHE A 8 6.20 28.78 15.75
CA PHE A 8 4.96 29.06 15.02
C PHE A 8 5.19 29.91 13.77
N ASP A 9 6.28 30.67 13.73
CA ASP A 9 6.61 31.56 12.62
C ASP A 9 7.58 30.92 11.60
N ASP A 10 8.03 29.67 11.80
CA ASP A 10 8.90 28.96 10.85
C ASP A 10 8.07 28.39 9.67
N PRO A 11 8.23 28.93 8.44
CA PRO A 11 7.51 28.44 7.26
C PRO A 11 7.94 27.03 6.82
N MET A 12 9.06 26.52 7.30
CA MET A 12 9.56 25.17 7.02
C MET A 12 9.11 24.15 8.07
N GLU A 13 8.44 24.57 9.14
CA GLU A 13 7.88 23.69 10.16
C GLU A 13 6.72 22.87 9.57
N LEU A 14 6.80 21.54 9.68
CA LEU A 14 5.77 20.65 9.19
C LEU A 14 4.54 20.69 10.11
N ASN A 15 3.60 21.57 9.78
CA ASN A 15 2.33 21.71 10.49
C ASN A 15 1.27 20.79 9.87
N GLY A 16 1.11 19.59 10.43
CA GLY A 16 0.08 18.62 10.03
C GLY A 16 -1.08 18.55 11.03
N MET A 17 -2.31 18.43 10.53
CA MET A 17 -3.50 18.16 11.35
C MET A 17 -4.19 16.89 10.86
N ALA A 18 -4.41 15.94 11.77
CA ALA A 18 -5.18 14.73 11.44
C ALA A 18 -6.67 15.07 11.38
N PHE A 19 -7.33 14.75 10.27
CA PHE A 19 -8.78 14.83 10.16
C PHE A 19 -9.36 13.42 10.34
N VAL A 20 -9.93 13.15 11.51
CA VAL A 20 -10.46 11.82 11.84
C VAL A 20 -11.82 11.65 11.18
N THR A 21 -11.99 10.60 10.39
CA THR A 21 -13.26 10.17 9.82
C THR A 21 -13.61 8.77 10.31
N THR A 22 -14.91 8.48 10.40
CA THR A 22 -15.42 7.13 10.68
C THR A 22 -15.51 6.26 9.42
N GLU A 23 -15.37 6.87 8.24
CA GLU A 23 -15.43 6.15 6.97
C GLU A 23 -14.13 5.38 6.74
N ASP A 24 -14.26 4.09 6.46
CA ASP A 24 -13.14 3.23 6.13
C ASP A 24 -12.85 3.28 4.62
N THR A 25 -11.87 4.11 4.25
CA THR A 25 -11.45 4.30 2.85
C THR A 25 -10.28 3.41 2.44
N THR A 26 -9.91 2.42 3.27
CA THR A 26 -8.72 1.58 3.07
C THR A 26 -8.71 0.88 1.72
N GLU A 27 -9.86 0.35 1.28
CA GLU A 27 -9.97 -0.35 0.00
C GLU A 27 -9.83 0.61 -1.19
N ALA A 28 -10.57 1.71 -1.19
CA ALA A 28 -10.48 2.73 -2.25
C ALA A 28 -9.05 3.30 -2.37
N MET A 29 -8.38 3.52 -1.23
CA MET A 29 -6.97 3.93 -1.22
C MET A 29 -6.05 2.85 -1.81
N ALA A 30 -6.23 1.59 -1.43
CA ALA A 30 -5.42 0.49 -1.93
C ALA A 30 -5.54 0.35 -3.45
N GLU A 31 -6.78 0.38 -3.98
CA GLU A 31 -7.03 0.35 -5.43
C GLU A 31 -6.33 1.51 -6.14
N CYS A 32 -6.46 2.73 -5.61
CA CYS A 32 -5.88 3.93 -6.20
C CYS A 32 -4.34 3.82 -6.29
N PHE A 33 -3.67 3.43 -5.21
CA PHE A 33 -2.21 3.24 -5.21
C PHE A 33 -1.77 2.12 -6.16
N ILE A 34 -2.47 0.98 -6.17
CA ILE A 34 -2.14 -0.12 -7.07
C ILE A 34 -2.25 0.33 -8.53
N GLU A 35 -3.33 1.06 -8.87
CA GLU A 35 -3.52 1.60 -10.22
C GLU A 35 -2.41 2.58 -10.60
N GLU A 36 -2.01 3.46 -9.68
CA GLU A 36 -0.93 4.43 -9.92
C GLU A 36 0.38 3.72 -10.29
N TYR A 37 0.84 2.76 -9.48
CA TYR A 37 2.07 2.04 -9.78
C TYR A 37 1.97 1.14 -11.01
N LEU A 38 0.81 0.54 -11.27
CA LEU A 38 0.54 -0.18 -12.52
C LEU A 38 0.74 0.76 -13.72
N ARG A 39 0.18 1.98 -13.67
CA ARG A 39 0.30 2.96 -14.76
C ARG A 39 1.73 3.48 -14.92
N LEU A 40 2.53 3.47 -13.86
CA LEU A 40 3.97 3.74 -13.91
C LEU A 40 4.81 2.55 -14.43
N GLY A 41 4.18 1.41 -14.75
CA GLY A 41 4.82 0.26 -15.37
C GLY A 41 5.36 -0.79 -14.39
N TYR A 42 4.95 -0.75 -13.12
CA TYR A 42 5.36 -1.73 -12.12
C TYR A 42 4.63 -3.06 -12.37
N THR A 43 5.32 -4.18 -12.12
CA THR A 43 4.69 -5.51 -12.11
C THR A 43 3.89 -5.72 -10.82
N ALA A 44 3.00 -6.71 -10.83
CA ALA A 44 2.19 -7.04 -9.65
C ALA A 44 3.07 -7.40 -8.43
N GLU A 45 4.20 -8.09 -8.64
CA GLU A 45 5.16 -8.43 -7.58
C GLU A 45 5.88 -7.20 -7.03
N GLN A 46 6.24 -6.25 -7.90
CA GLN A 46 6.84 -4.98 -7.48
C GLN A 46 5.85 -4.17 -6.66
N VAL A 47 4.58 -4.13 -7.07
CA VAL A 47 3.52 -3.47 -6.29
C VAL A 47 3.36 -4.15 -4.93
N LEU A 48 3.28 -5.48 -4.86
CA LEU A 48 3.21 -6.20 -3.58
C LEU A 48 4.41 -5.91 -2.66
N ALA A 49 5.61 -5.73 -3.23
CA ALA A 49 6.79 -5.35 -2.45
C ALA A 49 6.63 -3.98 -1.77
N LEU A 50 5.98 -3.01 -2.41
CA LEU A 50 5.70 -1.70 -1.81
C LEU A 50 4.82 -1.80 -0.57
N PHE A 51 3.80 -2.66 -0.59
CA PHE A 51 2.94 -2.90 0.58
C PHE A 51 3.70 -3.49 1.77
N ARG A 52 4.80 -4.21 1.54
CA ARG A 52 5.62 -4.84 2.58
C ARG A 52 6.70 -3.90 3.15
N ASP A 53 6.95 -2.78 2.50
CA ASP A 53 8.01 -1.84 2.88
C ASP A 53 7.45 -0.72 3.79
N PRO A 54 7.91 -0.61 5.06
CA PRO A 54 7.43 0.42 5.98
C PRO A 54 7.79 1.86 5.57
N PHE A 55 8.71 2.06 4.63
CA PHE A 55 8.98 3.38 4.06
C PHE A 55 7.82 3.89 3.18
N TYR A 56 6.96 2.99 2.68
CA TYR A 56 5.76 3.34 1.91
C TYR A 56 4.52 3.34 2.81
N LEU A 57 4.49 4.28 3.76
CA LEU A 57 3.52 4.29 4.86
C LEU A 57 2.06 4.09 4.43
N GLY A 58 1.61 4.76 3.37
CA GLY A 58 0.23 4.66 2.86
C GLY A 58 -0.20 3.23 2.53
N VAL A 59 0.53 2.56 1.64
CA VAL A 59 0.25 1.17 1.24
C VAL A 59 0.63 0.17 2.32
N HIS A 60 1.66 0.45 3.12
CA HIS A 60 2.04 -0.41 4.23
C HIS A 60 0.95 -0.47 5.31
N MET A 61 0.26 0.66 5.59
CA MET A 61 -0.88 0.67 6.50
C MET A 61 -2.04 -0.20 6.01
N VAL A 62 -2.29 -0.28 4.70
CA VAL A 62 -3.30 -1.19 4.15
C VAL A 62 -2.95 -2.64 4.51
N LEU A 63 -1.69 -3.03 4.34
CA LEU A 63 -1.22 -4.37 4.69
C LEU A 63 -1.41 -4.67 6.18
N GLN A 64 -1.06 -3.73 7.06
CA GLN A 64 -1.20 -3.89 8.51
C GLN A 64 -2.67 -4.00 8.93
N ASN A 65 -3.57 -3.23 8.31
CA ASN A 65 -4.98 -3.16 8.71
C ASN A 65 -5.84 -4.28 8.12
N ARG A 66 -5.48 -4.81 6.94
CA ARG A 66 -6.30 -5.76 6.17
C ARG A 66 -5.63 -7.12 5.90
N GLY A 67 -4.32 -7.21 6.08
CA GLY A 67 -3.54 -8.41 5.84
C GLY A 67 -3.18 -8.64 4.37
N GLU A 68 -2.20 -9.53 4.16
CA GLU A 68 -1.68 -9.83 2.83
C GLU A 68 -2.71 -10.45 1.86
N PRO A 69 -3.64 -11.34 2.27
CA PRO A 69 -4.63 -11.91 1.36
C PRO A 69 -5.48 -10.83 0.66
N PHE A 70 -5.95 -9.84 1.42
CA PHE A 70 -6.71 -8.71 0.89
C PHE A 70 -5.89 -7.90 -0.13
N VAL A 71 -4.63 -7.60 0.20
CA VAL A 71 -3.72 -6.88 -0.71
C VAL A 71 -3.52 -7.65 -2.01
N ARG A 72 -3.27 -8.96 -1.93
CA ARG A 72 -3.07 -9.81 -3.11
C ARG A 72 -4.30 -9.87 -3.99
N GLU A 73 -5.49 -10.02 -3.40
CA GLU A 73 -6.76 -10.02 -4.12
C GLU A 73 -7.00 -8.68 -4.84
N THR A 74 -6.75 -7.57 -4.14
CA THR A 74 -6.91 -6.21 -4.71
C THR A 74 -5.94 -5.98 -5.87
N ILE A 75 -4.66 -6.39 -5.73
CA ILE A 75 -3.67 -6.31 -6.82
C ILE A 75 -4.15 -7.11 -8.03
N ASN A 76 -4.58 -8.36 -7.84
CA ASN A 76 -5.05 -9.19 -8.94
C ASN A 76 -6.27 -8.60 -9.64
N ARG A 77 -7.23 -8.07 -8.87
CA ARG A 77 -8.43 -7.42 -9.41
C ARG A 77 -8.09 -6.20 -10.26
N VAL A 78 -7.26 -5.29 -9.73
CA VAL A 78 -6.87 -4.07 -10.47
C VAL A 78 -6.06 -4.43 -11.72
N PHE A 79 -5.10 -5.34 -11.63
CA PHE A 79 -4.33 -5.76 -12.81
C PHE A 79 -5.22 -6.40 -13.88
N ALA A 80 -6.19 -7.23 -13.50
CA ALA A 80 -7.15 -7.83 -14.42
C ALA A 80 -8.04 -6.78 -15.11
N MET A 81 -8.51 -5.75 -14.39
CA MET A 81 -9.29 -4.64 -14.99
C MET A 81 -8.52 -3.91 -16.09
N TRP A 82 -7.19 -3.85 -15.99
CA TRP A 82 -6.31 -3.21 -16.97
C TRP A 82 -5.73 -4.19 -18.00
N GLY A 83 -6.18 -5.46 -18.02
CA GLY A 83 -5.67 -6.50 -18.93
C GLY A 83 -4.19 -6.82 -18.72
N ARG A 84 -3.67 -6.62 -17.51
CA ARG A 84 -2.28 -6.90 -17.12
C ARG A 84 -2.20 -8.19 -16.31
N PRO A 85 -1.07 -8.92 -16.38
CA PRO A 85 -0.89 -10.13 -15.56
C PRO A 85 -0.81 -9.78 -14.07
N GLY A 86 -1.65 -10.42 -13.25
CA GLY A 86 -1.62 -10.29 -11.80
C GLY A 86 -0.49 -11.11 -11.16
N LEU A 87 -0.53 -11.21 -9.83
CA LEU A 87 0.38 -12.03 -9.04
C LEU A 87 0.23 -13.51 -9.42
N SER A 88 1.35 -14.21 -9.54
CA SER A 88 1.33 -15.67 -9.53
C SER A 88 0.85 -16.21 -8.18
N GLU A 89 0.18 -17.36 -8.22
CA GLU A 89 -0.02 -18.15 -7.01
C GLU A 89 1.36 -18.50 -6.46
N SER A 90 1.62 -18.17 -5.19
CA SER A 90 2.83 -18.63 -4.53
C SER A 90 2.89 -20.16 -4.63
N PRO A 91 4.04 -20.79 -4.90
CA PRO A 91 4.18 -22.24 -4.79
C PRO A 91 4.07 -22.64 -3.31
N GLY A 92 2.83 -22.74 -2.83
CA GLY A 92 2.50 -23.19 -1.48
C GLY A 92 2.27 -24.70 -1.49
N THR A 93 3.27 -25.43 -1.01
CA THR A 93 3.14 -26.76 -0.42
C THR A 93 2.35 -27.78 -1.23
N THR A 94 3.02 -28.51 -2.13
CA THR A 94 2.62 -29.89 -2.40
C THR A 94 2.63 -30.64 -1.06
N ALA A 95 1.45 -30.85 -0.50
CA ALA A 95 1.26 -31.72 0.64
C ALA A 95 1.90 -33.07 0.31
N SER A 96 2.90 -33.44 1.11
CA SER A 96 3.47 -34.78 1.14
C SER A 96 2.33 -35.74 1.48
N GLN A 97 1.79 -36.43 0.47
CA GLN A 97 0.95 -37.59 0.71
C GLN A 97 1.87 -38.68 1.28
N SER A 98 1.55 -39.14 2.48
CA SER A 98 2.10 -40.34 3.10
C SER A 98 0.93 -41.24 3.48
#